data_AF-A0A1U7CSF9-F1
#
_entry.id   AF-A0A1U7CSF9-F1
#
_cell.length_a   1.000
_cell.length_b   1.000
_cell.length_c   1.000
_cell.angle_alpha   90.00
_cell.angle_beta   90.00
_cell.angle_gamma   90.00
#
_symmetry.space_group_name_H-M   'P 1'
#
loop_
_entity.id
_entity.type
_entity.pdbx_description
1 polymer ?
#
loop_
_entity_poly.entity_id
_entity_poly.type
_entity_poly.pdbx_seq_one_letter_code
_entity_poly.pdbx_strand_id
1 'polypeptide(L)'
;MRITFRAVRGVFQEDEELLSAGFDSGADWEEKGGHFLSLQRSAEGLRGDLEDWEADGLYVELDDQVYSGYGVVRECRLSRGMLSVDLETPIEDAEEIEGFDVELAIDDKSFDALKAGLPRIIEGSLAQLVVVE
;
A
#
# COMPACT_ATOMS: atom_id res chain seq x y z
N MET A 1 -11.87 -4.76 -12.22
CA MET A 1 -12.73 -4.30 -11.09
C MET A 1 -11.86 -3.57 -10.08
N ARG A 2 -12.40 -2.56 -9.38
CA ARG A 2 -11.67 -1.87 -8.32
C ARG A 2 -12.31 -2.15 -6.97
N ILE A 3 -11.51 -2.42 -5.95
CA ILE A 3 -11.99 -2.52 -4.57
C ILE A 3 -12.03 -1.13 -3.97
N THR A 4 -13.14 -0.78 -3.32
CA THR A 4 -13.32 0.54 -2.73
C THR A 4 -13.73 0.41 -1.27
N PHE A 5 -13.02 1.10 -0.38
CA PHE A 5 -13.37 1.16 1.02
C PHE A 5 -12.93 2.47 1.66
N ARG A 6 -13.42 2.73 2.87
CA ARG A 6 -13.09 3.92 3.66
C ARG A 6 -12.16 3.54 4.79
N ALA A 7 -10.93 4.03 4.74
CA ALA A 7 -9.96 3.86 5.81
C ALA A 7 -10.19 4.92 6.89
N VAL A 8 -10.39 4.47 8.12
CA VAL A 8 -10.47 5.31 9.32
C VAL A 8 -9.13 5.36 10.06
N ARG A 9 -8.18 4.51 9.65
CA ARG A 9 -6.80 4.51 10.13
C ARG A 9 -5.83 4.47 8.96
N GLY A 10 -4.76 5.24 9.08
CA GLY A 10 -3.64 5.30 8.14
C GLY A 10 -2.35 5.36 8.93
N VAL A 11 -1.41 4.48 8.61
CA VAL A 11 -0.15 4.38 9.34
C VAL A 11 1.02 4.24 8.38
N PHE A 12 2.13 4.90 8.71
CA PHE A 12 3.43 4.58 8.18
C PHE A 12 4.28 4.00 9.31
N GLN A 13 4.90 2.85 9.08
CA GLN A 13 5.80 2.20 10.02
C GLN A 13 7.13 1.89 9.34
N GLU A 14 8.18 1.93 10.12
CA GLU A 14 9.55 1.63 9.72
C GLU A 14 10.22 0.90 10.87
N ASP A 15 10.84 -0.22 10.56
CA ASP A 15 11.77 -0.93 11.44
C ASP A 15 13.07 -1.27 10.68
N GLU A 16 13.92 -2.11 11.28
CA GLU A 16 15.22 -2.48 10.72
C GLU A 16 15.10 -3.30 9.42
N GLU A 17 13.94 -3.89 9.15
CA GLU A 17 13.70 -4.84 8.07
C GLU A 17 12.70 -4.33 7.03
N LEU A 18 11.71 -3.52 7.44
CA LEU A 18 10.54 -3.21 6.63
C LEU A 18 10.12 -1.73 6.73
N LEU A 19 9.72 -1.18 5.59
CA LEU A 19 8.90 0.02 5.47
C LEU A 19 7.48 -0.40 5.09
N SER A 20 6.47 0.10 5.80
CA SER A 20 5.07 -0.21 5.48
C SER A 20 4.16 1.01 5.59
N ALA A 21 3.18 1.07 4.68
CA ALA A 21 2.06 1.98 4.74
C ALA A 21 0.76 1.16 4.77
N GLY A 22 -0.03 1.31 5.83
CA GLY A 22 -1.25 0.53 6.06
C GLY A 22 -2.50 1.41 6.11
N PHE A 23 -3.60 0.89 5.59
CA PHE A 23 -4.91 1.53 5.49
C PHE A 23 -5.99 0.57 5.96
N ASP A 24 -6.75 0.95 6.98
CA ASP A 24 -7.69 0.06 7.66
C ASP A 24 -9.05 0.75 7.85
N SER A 25 -10.12 0.01 7.55
CA SER A 25 -11.51 0.43 7.75
C SER A 25 -12.06 0.16 9.16
N GLY A 26 -11.42 -0.71 9.93
CA GLY A 26 -11.75 -1.04 11.30
C GLY A 26 -11.31 0.02 12.29
N ALA A 27 -12.09 0.19 13.36
CA ALA A 27 -11.65 0.96 14.51
C ALA A 27 -10.59 0.19 15.34
N ASP A 28 -10.55 -1.13 15.18
CA ASP A 28 -9.64 -2.07 15.83
C ASP A 28 -9.19 -3.16 14.83
N TRP A 29 -7.96 -3.65 14.95
CA TRP A 29 -7.34 -4.56 13.96
C TRP A 29 -8.04 -5.93 13.85
N GLU A 30 -8.87 -6.28 14.83
CA GLU A 30 -9.61 -7.55 14.90
C GLU A 30 -11.09 -7.42 14.47
N GLU A 31 -11.52 -6.27 13.95
CA GLU A 31 -12.91 -6.05 13.56
C GLU A 31 -13.27 -6.92 12.33
N LYS A 32 -14.05 -7.98 12.56
CA LYS A 32 -14.49 -8.91 11.51
C LYS A 32 -15.25 -8.18 10.41
N GLY A 33 -14.71 -8.22 9.20
CA GLY A 33 -15.35 -7.68 7.99
C GLY A 33 -14.86 -6.29 7.57
N GLY A 34 -13.81 -5.77 8.21
CA GLY A 34 -13.06 -4.62 7.69
C GLY A 34 -12.17 -5.01 6.52
N HIS A 35 -11.91 -4.05 5.64
CA HIS A 35 -10.83 -4.11 4.65
C HIS A 35 -9.53 -3.54 5.21
N PHE A 36 -8.42 -4.18 4.84
CA PHE A 36 -7.06 -3.76 5.15
C PHE A 36 -6.21 -3.77 3.88
N LEU A 37 -5.59 -2.65 3.52
CA LEU A 37 -4.61 -2.56 2.43
C LEU A 37 -3.25 -2.17 3.01
N SER A 38 -2.18 -2.82 2.56
CA SER A 38 -0.82 -2.38 2.84
C SER A 38 0.07 -2.35 1.61
N LEU A 39 0.99 -1.39 1.61
CA LEU A 39 2.12 -1.29 0.69
C LEU A 39 3.38 -1.43 1.51
N GLN A 40 4.25 -2.37 1.15
CA GLN A 40 5.41 -2.74 1.94
C GLN A 40 6.65 -2.89 1.09
N ARG A 41 7.82 -2.64 1.69
CA ARG A 41 9.11 -2.83 1.05
C ARG A 41 10.21 -3.04 2.08
N SER A 42 11.22 -3.83 1.76
CA SER A 42 12.41 -3.97 2.59
C SER A 42 13.04 -2.61 2.93
N ALA A 43 13.53 -2.49 4.16
CA ALA A 43 14.26 -1.33 4.63
C ALA A 43 15.43 -0.99 3.68
N GLU A 44 15.76 0.30 3.60
CA GLU A 44 16.69 0.84 2.61
C GLU A 44 18.06 0.13 2.57
N GLY A 45 18.53 -0.37 3.72
CA GLY A 45 19.80 -1.09 3.84
C GLY A 45 19.79 -2.55 3.35
N LEU A 46 18.61 -3.15 3.14
CA LEU A 46 18.44 -4.56 2.77
C LEU A 46 18.02 -4.75 1.30
N ARG A 47 17.82 -3.65 0.55
CA ARG A 47 17.35 -3.68 -0.86
C ARG A 47 18.26 -4.47 -1.81
N GLY A 48 19.51 -4.74 -1.44
CA GLY A 48 20.49 -5.46 -2.28
C GLY A 48 20.39 -6.99 -2.23
N ASP A 49 19.63 -7.55 -1.27
CA ASP A 49 19.58 -8.98 -0.99
C ASP A 49 18.24 -9.64 -1.42
N LEU A 50 17.49 -8.98 -2.31
CA LEU A 50 16.16 -9.45 -2.76
C LEU A 50 16.25 -10.64 -3.71
N GLU A 51 15.29 -11.57 -3.60
CA GLU A 51 15.14 -12.67 -4.56
C GLU A 51 14.59 -12.17 -5.91
N ASP A 52 14.81 -12.91 -7.00
CA ASP A 52 14.44 -12.47 -8.37
C ASP A 52 12.92 -12.19 -8.53
N TRP A 53 12.06 -12.90 -7.78
CA TRP A 53 10.61 -12.68 -7.80
C TRP A 53 10.18 -11.46 -6.97
N GLU A 54 11.06 -10.94 -6.12
CA GLU A 54 10.90 -9.69 -5.37
C GLU A 54 11.69 -8.53 -6.02
N ALA A 55 12.14 -8.67 -7.27
CA ALA A 55 13.08 -7.73 -7.89
C ALA A 55 12.56 -6.27 -7.94
N ASP A 56 11.24 -6.05 -7.92
CA ASP A 56 10.65 -4.71 -7.79
C ASP A 56 10.57 -4.21 -6.33
N GLY A 57 10.63 -5.12 -5.37
CA GLY A 57 10.68 -4.92 -3.92
C GLY A 57 9.40 -4.39 -3.29
N LEU A 58 8.42 -3.97 -4.10
CA LEU A 58 7.14 -3.46 -3.62
C LEU A 58 6.12 -4.59 -3.50
N TYR A 59 5.77 -4.90 -2.25
CA TYR A 59 4.72 -5.84 -1.91
C TYR A 59 3.41 -5.09 -1.63
N VAL A 60 2.30 -5.62 -2.14
CA VAL A 60 0.95 -5.16 -1.81
C VAL A 60 0.15 -6.30 -1.20
N GLU A 61 -0.66 -5.98 -0.20
CA GLU A 61 -1.52 -6.95 0.49
C GLU A 61 -2.88 -6.35 0.78
N LEU A 62 -3.96 -7.08 0.45
CA LEU A 62 -5.34 -6.78 0.79
C LEU A 62 -5.94 -7.94 1.61
N ASP A 63 -6.62 -7.59 2.71
CA ASP A 63 -7.43 -8.46 3.57
C ASP A 63 -6.67 -9.70 4.05
N ASP A 64 -5.59 -9.51 4.84
CA ASP A 64 -4.79 -10.58 5.45
C ASP A 64 -4.26 -11.62 4.45
N GLN A 65 -3.60 -11.16 3.39
CA GLN A 65 -3.02 -11.98 2.31
C GLN A 65 -4.03 -12.71 1.42
N VAL A 66 -5.33 -12.45 1.55
CA VAL A 66 -6.31 -12.99 0.60
C VAL A 66 -5.96 -12.57 -0.82
N TYR A 67 -5.46 -11.34 -0.99
CA TYR A 67 -4.89 -10.87 -2.26
C TYR A 67 -3.55 -10.17 -2.01
N SER A 68 -2.45 -10.78 -2.43
CA SER A 68 -1.13 -10.16 -2.32
C SER A 68 -0.16 -10.49 -3.45
N GLY A 69 0.83 -9.62 -3.66
CA GLY A 69 1.84 -9.83 -4.70
C GLY A 69 2.95 -8.78 -4.71
N TYR A 70 4.03 -9.12 -5.40
CA TYR A 70 5.20 -8.24 -5.59
C TYR A 70 5.22 -7.65 -6.99
N GLY A 71 5.64 -6.40 -7.11
CA GLY A 71 5.87 -5.75 -8.40
C GLY A 71 4.63 -5.57 -9.27
N VAL A 72 3.45 -5.66 -8.67
CA VAL A 72 2.16 -5.57 -9.37
C VAL A 72 1.61 -4.15 -9.43
N VAL A 73 2.18 -3.20 -8.67
CA VAL A 73 1.68 -1.83 -8.58
C VAL A 73 2.26 -0.98 -9.71
N ARG A 74 1.38 -0.31 -10.46
CA ARG A 74 1.75 0.62 -11.54
C ARG A 74 1.86 2.06 -11.06
N GLU A 75 0.84 2.53 -10.34
CA GLU A 75 0.72 3.92 -9.95
C GLU A 75 -0.05 4.06 -8.64
N CYS A 76 0.46 4.92 -7.76
CA CYS A 76 -0.21 5.38 -6.55
C CYS A 76 -0.49 6.87 -6.66
N ARG A 77 -1.73 7.28 -6.40
CA ARG A 77 -2.14 8.68 -6.31
C ARG A 77 -2.63 8.96 -4.90
N LEU A 78 -1.90 9.79 -4.16
CA LEU A 78 -2.25 10.19 -2.81
C LEU A 78 -2.78 11.64 -2.80
N SER A 79 -3.93 11.86 -2.17
CA SER A 79 -4.49 13.17 -1.85
C SER A 79 -5.06 13.15 -0.43
N ARG A 80 -5.43 14.32 0.13
CA ARG A 80 -5.89 14.41 1.53
C ARG A 80 -7.05 13.47 1.89
N GLY A 81 -7.94 13.20 0.92
CA GLY A 81 -9.14 12.38 1.12
C GLY A 81 -9.15 11.05 0.39
N MET A 82 -8.10 10.70 -0.37
CA MET A 82 -8.10 9.50 -1.20
C MET A 82 -6.69 9.00 -1.47
N LEU A 83 -6.51 7.67 -1.36
CA LEU A 83 -5.45 6.92 -2.00
C LEU A 83 -6.05 6.10 -3.14
N SER A 84 -5.52 6.24 -4.35
CA SER A 84 -5.85 5.38 -5.49
C SER A 84 -4.61 4.60 -5.89
N VAL A 85 -4.72 3.28 -5.97
CA VAL A 85 -3.64 2.38 -6.41
C VAL A 85 -4.12 1.68 -7.67
N ASP A 86 -3.32 1.74 -8.73
CA ASP A 86 -3.54 1.01 -9.97
C ASP A 86 -2.54 -0.13 -10.07
N LEU A 87 -3.03 -1.32 -10.43
CA LEU A 87 -2.21 -2.49 -10.68
C LEU A 87 -1.81 -2.55 -12.17
N GLU A 88 -0.56 -2.94 -12.45
CA GLU A 88 -0.06 -3.22 -13.80
C GLU A 88 -0.51 -4.62 -14.25
N THR A 89 -0.42 -5.57 -13.32
CA THR A 89 -0.82 -6.97 -13.51
C THR A 89 -1.74 -7.40 -12.37
N PRO A 90 -2.63 -8.37 -12.60
CA PRO A 90 -3.47 -8.87 -11.53
C PRO A 90 -2.64 -9.49 -10.40
N ILE A 91 -3.19 -9.43 -9.19
CA ILE A 91 -2.69 -10.16 -8.03
C ILE A 91 -3.08 -11.64 -8.19
N GLU A 92 -2.20 -12.56 -7.77
CA GLU A 92 -2.46 -14.00 -7.89
C GLU A 92 -3.83 -14.36 -7.29
N ASP A 93 -4.60 -15.20 -7.99
CA ASP A 93 -5.99 -15.58 -7.68
C ASP A 93 -7.04 -14.46 -7.71
N ALA A 94 -6.66 -13.23 -8.09
CA ALA A 94 -7.53 -12.05 -8.20
C ALA A 94 -7.46 -11.40 -9.59
N GLU A 95 -7.60 -12.20 -10.66
CA GLU A 95 -7.50 -11.75 -12.06
C GLU A 95 -8.40 -10.57 -12.42
N GLU A 96 -9.51 -10.41 -11.69
CA GLU A 96 -10.49 -9.36 -11.93
C GLU A 96 -10.19 -8.05 -11.19
N ILE A 97 -9.19 -7.99 -10.31
CA ILE A 97 -8.83 -6.78 -9.53
C ILE A 97 -7.78 -5.97 -10.29
N GLU A 98 -8.11 -4.72 -10.57
CA GLU A 98 -7.28 -3.75 -11.32
C GLU A 98 -6.70 -2.67 -10.40
N GLY A 99 -7.13 -2.62 -9.13
CA GLY A 99 -6.67 -1.63 -8.18
C GLY A 99 -7.62 -1.36 -7.02
N PHE A 100 -7.23 -0.36 -6.23
CA PHE A 100 -7.85 -0.01 -4.96
C PHE A 100 -8.14 1.50 -4.91
N ASP A 101 -9.33 1.88 -4.45
CA ASP A 101 -9.66 3.27 -4.12
C ASP A 101 -10.03 3.34 -2.63
N VAL A 102 -9.20 4.01 -1.86
CA VAL A 102 -9.31 4.10 -0.40
C VAL A 102 -9.64 5.53 0.00
N GLU A 103 -10.88 5.77 0.43
CA GLU A 103 -11.27 7.05 1.03
C GLU A 103 -10.55 7.21 2.36
N LEU A 104 -9.83 8.33 2.53
CA LEU A 104 -9.01 8.59 3.70
C LEU A 104 -9.76 9.47 4.71
N ALA A 105 -10.38 8.82 5.70
CA ALA A 105 -11.02 9.47 6.85
C ALA A 105 -10.09 9.49 8.07
N ILE A 106 -8.85 9.91 7.86
CA ILE A 106 -7.75 9.88 8.85
C ILE A 106 -7.35 11.28 9.30
N ASP A 107 -6.73 11.39 10.48
CA ASP A 107 -6.23 12.67 10.99
C ASP A 107 -5.05 13.22 10.18
N ASP A 108 -4.75 14.51 10.35
CA ASP A 108 -3.69 15.21 9.61
C ASP A 108 -2.31 14.61 9.88
N LYS A 109 -2.05 14.13 11.11
CA LYS A 109 -0.76 13.56 11.49
C LYS A 109 -0.50 12.24 10.77
N SER A 110 -1.51 11.38 10.69
CA SER A 110 -1.48 10.14 9.91
C SER A 110 -1.30 10.42 8.43
N PHE A 111 -2.00 11.43 7.89
CA PHE A 111 -1.82 11.82 6.50
C PHE A 111 -0.41 12.35 6.20
N ASP A 112 0.13 13.22 7.04
CA ASP A 112 1.49 13.75 6.90
C ASP A 112 2.54 12.64 6.98
N ALA A 113 2.34 11.65 7.87
CA ALA A 113 3.21 10.48 7.96
C ALA A 113 3.17 9.64 6.67
N LEU A 114 1.99 9.40 6.09
CA LEU A 114 1.84 8.70 4.81
C LEU A 114 2.45 9.49 3.65
N LYS A 115 2.25 10.81 3.62
CA LYS A 115 2.82 11.70 2.60
C LYS A 115 4.35 11.70 2.63
N ALA A 116 4.95 11.58 3.81
CA ALA A 116 6.40 11.45 3.96
C ALA A 116 6.91 10.01 3.70
N GLY A 117 6.13 8.99 4.05
CA GLY A 117 6.53 7.59 4.01
C GLY A 117 6.35 6.89 2.66
N LEU A 118 5.22 7.10 1.97
CA LEU A 118 4.94 6.46 0.68
C LEU A 118 6.01 6.70 -0.39
N PRO A 119 6.61 7.90 -0.53
CA PRO A 119 7.72 8.10 -1.46
C PRO A 119 8.89 7.14 -1.19
N ARG A 120 9.19 6.84 0.08
CA ARG A 120 10.30 5.94 0.46
C ARG A 120 9.98 4.48 0.19
N ILE A 121 8.72 4.08 0.32
CA ILE A 121 8.25 2.74 -0.05
C ILE A 121 8.34 2.54 -1.56
N ILE A 122 7.90 3.54 -2.34
CA ILE A 122 7.84 3.46 -3.80
C ILE A 122 9.21 3.67 -4.45
N GLU A 123 10.14 4.37 -3.80
CA GLU A 123 11.47 4.65 -4.34
C GLU A 123 12.22 3.39 -4.77
N GLY A 124 12.58 3.33 -6.04
CA GLY A 124 13.31 2.20 -6.63
C GLY A 124 12.42 1.03 -7.06
N SER A 125 11.09 1.19 -7.00
CA SER A 125 10.14 0.29 -7.68
C SER A 125 9.81 0.84 -9.06
N LEU A 126 9.10 0.05 -9.86
CA LEU A 126 8.52 0.42 -11.14
C LEU A 126 7.25 1.26 -10.96
N ALA A 127 6.67 1.28 -9.75
CA ALA A 127 5.49 2.07 -9.44
C ALA A 127 5.79 3.58 -9.46
N GLN A 128 4.82 4.36 -9.92
CA GLN A 128 4.86 5.82 -9.85
C GLN A 128 4.07 6.33 -8.64
N LEU A 129 4.54 7.43 -8.03
CA LEU A 129 3.78 8.14 -7.00
C LEU A 129 3.42 9.54 -7.47
N VAL A 130 2.14 9.88 -7.40
CA VAL A 130 1.62 11.23 -7.58
C VAL A 130 1.03 11.70 -6.25
N VAL A 131 1.53 12.81 -5.72
CA VAL A 131 0.95 13.48 -4.55
C VAL A 131 0.20 14.71 -5.04
N VAL A 132 -1.11 14.73 -4.82
CA VAL A 132 -2.01 15.84 -5.18
C VAL A 132 -2.22 16.71 -3.94
N GLU A 133 -1.97 18.02 -4.08
CA GLU A 133 -2.19 19.02 -3.03
C GLU A 133 -3.67 19.33 -2.78
#